data_AF-A0A3B9CSX2-F1
#
_entry.id   AF-A0A3B9CSX2-F1
#
_cell.length_a   1.000
_cell.length_b   1.000
_cell.length_c   1.000
_cell.angle_alpha   90.00
_cell.angle_beta   90.00
_cell.angle_gamma   90.00
#
_symmetry.space_group_name_H-M   'P 1'
#
loop_
_entity.id
_entity.type
_entity.pdbx_description
1 polymer ?
#
loop_
_entity_poly.entity_id
_entity_poly.type
_entity_poly.pdbx_seq_one_letter_code
_entity_poly.pdbx_strand_id
1 'polypeptide(L)'
;MKIKLRGATVTDETRAEHNQQTRMPILIGFFVVMAVLLWLFTHVGTFFGIPSPEDVFGTFAEIVDYDFDSDGNVDSQLRVQSTDFWPDNDSGRAWLFGAICGAFLSGYFRPLRYKRPSYVFWFLAAFDLLYGWHLTTMFLTGHLFLYLLLHGPHRKNTELLSTAFGMLATLLTWVETTELKYLLLYMSAGGATSWAAFNYVLNPVLTSQHQAAKLIPAIAMHLPFLAIYGGIYYELASGVKWDKSLAVIIFMYQWARLITYHMDYRDGEVPKDLPLLHYLSVFLSPAVIPNYRYAPYLAQGYTYLESSFYNNDKNSIITGGLKLWSIAIFYLIFGEYIVDCFKHYMVSQWNVPVYKFISSMV
;
A
#
# COMPACT_ATOMS: atom_id res chain seq x y z
N MET A 1 5.80 -17.04 25.55
CA MET A 1 7.12 -16.47 25.22
C MET A 1 6.90 -15.05 24.70
N LYS A 2 7.19 -14.00 25.48
CA LYS A 2 7.06 -12.61 25.01
C LYS A 2 8.20 -12.35 24.03
N ILE A 3 7.90 -12.28 22.74
CA ILE A 3 8.88 -11.82 21.76
C ILE A 3 9.08 -10.32 22.01
N LYS A 4 10.13 -9.96 22.76
CA LYS A 4 10.59 -8.56 22.86
C LYS A 4 11.19 -8.20 21.50
N LEU A 5 10.37 -7.69 20.61
CA LEU A 5 10.77 -7.23 19.27
C LEU A 5 11.63 -5.92 19.32
N ARG A 6 11.97 -5.39 20.50
CA ARG A 6 12.52 -4.04 20.72
C ARG A 6 14.02 -3.94 20.40
N GLY A 7 14.37 -3.25 19.31
CA GLY A 7 15.70 -2.64 19.13
C GLY A 7 15.84 -1.36 19.96
N ALA A 8 17.05 -1.04 20.44
CA ALA A 8 17.34 0.20 21.16
C ALA A 8 17.15 1.43 20.25
N THR A 9 16.53 2.49 20.76
CA THR A 9 16.43 3.78 20.06
C THR A 9 17.83 4.36 19.82
N VAL A 10 18.20 4.55 18.55
CA VAL A 10 19.49 5.16 18.19
C VAL A 10 19.49 6.66 18.43
N THR A 11 20.62 7.17 18.91
CA THR A 11 20.86 8.59 19.20
C THR A 11 20.80 9.42 17.92
N ASP A 12 20.50 10.71 18.04
CA ASP A 12 20.44 11.61 16.87
C ASP A 12 21.80 11.73 16.15
N GLU A 13 22.91 11.49 16.86
CA GLU A 13 24.28 11.47 16.33
C GLU A 13 24.50 10.30 15.36
N THR A 14 24.21 9.07 15.77
CA THR A 14 24.31 7.90 14.90
C THR A 14 23.31 7.97 13.75
N ARG A 15 22.13 8.58 13.98
CA ARG A 15 21.18 8.89 12.89
C ARG A 15 21.78 9.86 11.89
N ALA A 16 22.50 10.90 12.33
CA ALA A 16 23.16 11.83 11.44
C ALA A 16 24.26 11.14 10.62
N GLU A 17 25.07 10.28 11.26
CA GLU A 17 26.11 9.48 10.61
C GLU A 17 25.55 8.60 9.49
N HIS A 18 24.46 7.85 9.76
CA HIS A 18 23.78 7.01 8.77
C HIS A 18 23.22 7.80 7.57
N ASN A 19 23.02 9.12 7.69
CA ASN A 19 22.55 9.94 6.58
C ASN A 19 23.65 10.57 5.75
N GLN A 20 24.85 10.76 6.29
CA GLN A 20 25.90 11.52 5.61
C GLN A 20 26.56 10.72 4.48
N GLN A 21 26.60 9.38 4.55
CA GLN A 21 27.25 8.56 3.53
C GLN A 21 26.29 8.12 2.42
N THR A 22 26.24 8.90 1.34
CA THR A 22 25.63 8.48 0.08
C THR A 22 26.57 7.55 -0.68
N ARG A 23 26.11 6.33 -0.99
CA ARG A 23 26.87 5.35 -1.78
C ARG A 23 26.39 5.37 -3.22
N MET A 24 27.16 6.02 -4.11
CA MET A 24 26.87 6.10 -5.54
C MET A 24 26.55 4.76 -6.21
N PRO A 25 27.22 3.63 -5.90
CA PRO A 25 26.89 2.34 -6.51
C PRO A 25 25.45 1.89 -6.26
N ILE A 26 24.88 2.22 -5.10
CA ILE A 26 23.50 1.84 -4.74
C ILE A 26 22.49 2.70 -5.49
N LEU A 27 22.79 3.99 -5.64
CA LEU A 27 22.00 4.90 -6.44
C LEU A 27 21.98 4.48 -7.92
N ILE A 28 23.15 4.13 -8.46
CA ILE A 28 23.29 3.61 -9.83
C ILE A 28 22.49 2.31 -9.97
N GLY A 29 22.65 1.36 -9.04
CA GLY A 29 21.91 0.10 -9.05
C GLY A 29 20.39 0.30 -9.05
N PHE A 30 19.89 1.25 -8.27
CA PHE A 30 18.47 1.63 -8.29
C PHE A 30 18.03 2.13 -9.67
N PHE A 31 18.76 3.07 -10.26
CA PHE A 31 18.41 3.62 -11.56
C PHE A 31 18.50 2.57 -12.68
N VAL A 32 19.47 1.65 -12.62
CA VAL A 32 19.55 0.53 -13.56
C VAL A 32 18.31 -0.35 -13.44
N VAL A 33 17.89 -0.73 -12.21
CA VAL A 33 16.68 -1.53 -12.03
C VAL A 33 15.44 -0.79 -12.51
N MET A 34 15.32 0.52 -12.26
CA MET A 34 14.21 1.33 -12.79
C MET A 34 14.22 1.44 -14.31
N ALA A 35 15.39 1.60 -14.93
CA ALA A 35 15.52 1.62 -16.38
C ALA A 35 15.10 0.27 -16.99
N VAL A 36 15.47 -0.85 -16.36
CA VAL A 36 15.04 -2.19 -16.79
C VAL A 36 13.53 -2.36 -16.64
N LEU A 37 12.93 -1.95 -15.52
CA LEU A 37 11.47 -2.01 -15.36
C LEU A 37 10.75 -1.14 -16.40
N LEU A 38 11.23 0.08 -16.64
CA LEU A 38 10.66 0.95 -17.66
C LEU A 38 10.78 0.31 -19.05
N TRP A 39 11.94 -0.25 -19.39
CA TRP A 39 12.14 -0.90 -20.68
C TRP A 39 11.30 -2.17 -20.87
N LEU A 40 11.08 -2.96 -19.81
CA LEU A 40 10.29 -4.19 -19.89
C LEU A 40 8.79 -3.95 -20.04
N PHE A 41 8.28 -2.85 -19.49
CA PHE A 41 6.85 -2.68 -19.23
C PHE A 41 6.26 -1.37 -19.75
N THR A 42 7.01 -0.59 -20.51
CA THR A 42 6.52 0.70 -21.03
C THR A 42 7.10 1.01 -22.41
N HIS A 43 6.50 1.98 -23.10
CA HIS A 43 6.96 2.58 -24.37
C HIS A 43 8.37 3.19 -24.39
N VAL A 44 9.16 3.07 -23.33
CA VAL A 44 10.52 3.61 -23.26
C VAL A 44 11.42 3.01 -24.34
N GLY A 45 11.25 1.73 -24.69
CA GLY A 45 11.98 1.08 -25.78
C GLY A 45 11.77 1.81 -27.12
N THR A 46 10.52 1.93 -27.51
CA THR A 46 10.06 2.63 -28.72
C THR A 46 10.46 4.10 -28.72
N PHE A 47 10.32 4.80 -27.59
CA PHE A 47 10.65 6.22 -27.46
C PHE A 47 12.14 6.52 -27.72
N PHE A 48 13.04 5.67 -27.20
CA PHE A 48 14.48 5.84 -27.38
C PHE A 48 15.04 5.11 -28.61
N GLY A 49 14.20 4.38 -29.36
CA GLY A 49 14.64 3.60 -30.51
C GLY A 49 15.59 2.46 -30.14
N ILE A 50 15.42 1.86 -28.97
CA ILE A 50 16.17 0.67 -28.53
C ILE A 50 15.33 -0.60 -28.77
N PRO A 51 15.96 -1.77 -28.96
CA PRO A 51 15.25 -3.03 -29.19
C PRO A 51 14.22 -3.30 -28.10
N SER A 52 13.05 -3.82 -28.47
CA SER A 52 12.02 -4.21 -27.50
C SER A 52 12.47 -5.43 -26.66
N PRO A 53 11.83 -5.70 -25.52
CA PRO A 53 12.02 -6.96 -24.81
C PRO A 53 11.84 -8.19 -25.71
N GLU A 54 10.83 -8.19 -26.59
CA GLU A 54 10.62 -9.25 -27.58
C GLU A 54 11.81 -9.39 -28.56
N ASP A 55 12.36 -8.28 -29.06
CA ASP A 55 13.52 -8.32 -29.97
C ASP A 55 14.75 -8.97 -29.32
N VAL A 56 14.92 -8.78 -28.01
CA VAL A 56 16.06 -9.29 -27.23
C VAL A 56 15.84 -10.71 -26.74
N PHE A 57 14.62 -11.03 -26.32
CA PHE A 57 14.30 -12.29 -25.64
C PHE A 57 13.44 -13.25 -26.47
N GLY A 58 12.98 -12.92 -27.67
CA GLY A 58 11.98 -13.71 -28.42
C GLY A 58 12.26 -15.22 -28.47
N THR A 59 13.50 -15.62 -28.83
CA THR A 59 13.90 -17.04 -28.83
C THR A 59 13.91 -17.68 -27.43
N PHE A 60 14.19 -16.89 -26.39
CA PHE A 60 14.17 -17.32 -25.01
C PHE A 60 12.76 -17.31 -24.40
N ALA A 61 11.89 -16.41 -24.87
CA ALA A 61 10.49 -16.29 -24.44
C ALA A 61 9.65 -17.49 -24.91
N GLU A 62 9.93 -18.04 -26.10
CA GLU A 62 9.36 -19.31 -26.55
C GLU A 62 9.65 -20.48 -25.59
N ILE A 63 10.78 -20.43 -24.88
CA ILE A 63 11.18 -21.46 -23.90
C ILE A 63 10.47 -21.25 -22.54
N VAL A 64 10.14 -19.99 -22.22
CA VAL A 64 9.59 -19.58 -20.92
C VAL A 64 8.07 -19.39 -20.96
N ASP A 65 7.43 -19.64 -22.11
CA ASP A 65 5.99 -19.45 -22.36
C ASP A 65 5.54 -18.04 -21.96
N TYR A 66 6.30 -17.06 -22.43
CA TYR A 66 6.16 -15.66 -22.03
C TYR A 66 5.35 -14.88 -23.08
N ASP A 67 4.25 -14.27 -22.64
CA ASP A 67 3.42 -13.44 -23.51
C ASP A 67 4.01 -12.01 -23.61
N PHE A 68 4.34 -11.59 -24.82
CA PHE A 68 4.57 -10.18 -25.15
C PHE A 68 3.27 -9.57 -25.69
N ASP A 69 3.04 -8.30 -25.41
CA ASP A 69 1.91 -7.56 -25.95
C ASP A 69 2.17 -7.08 -27.38
N SER A 70 1.23 -6.32 -27.95
CA SER A 70 1.29 -5.88 -29.35
C SER A 70 2.45 -4.94 -29.68
N ASP A 71 3.14 -4.39 -28.68
CA ASP A 71 4.29 -3.50 -28.88
C ASP A 71 5.63 -4.14 -28.47
N GLY A 72 5.62 -5.44 -28.16
CA GLY A 72 6.80 -6.24 -27.86
C GLY A 72 7.29 -6.09 -26.42
N ASN A 73 6.50 -5.45 -25.55
CA ASN A 73 6.75 -5.37 -24.12
C ASN A 73 6.15 -6.56 -23.38
N VAL A 74 6.58 -6.75 -22.13
CA VAL A 74 6.07 -7.84 -21.29
C VAL A 74 4.59 -7.64 -20.98
N ASP A 75 3.74 -8.59 -21.43
CA ASP A 75 2.32 -8.51 -21.17
C ASP A 75 2.05 -8.64 -19.66
N SER A 76 1.54 -7.57 -19.08
CA SER A 76 1.28 -7.47 -17.66
C SER A 76 0.18 -6.46 -17.36
N GLN A 77 -1.03 -6.90 -17.07
CA GLN A 77 -2.11 -5.96 -16.81
C GLN A 77 -1.91 -5.24 -15.47
N LEU A 78 -1.73 -3.91 -15.51
CA LEU A 78 -1.88 -3.09 -14.32
C LEU A 78 -3.39 -2.98 -14.06
N ARG A 79 -3.91 -3.83 -13.17
CA ARG A 79 -5.32 -3.81 -12.79
C ARG A 79 -5.62 -2.61 -11.88
N VAL A 80 -5.65 -1.42 -12.47
CA VAL A 80 -6.01 -0.15 -11.84
C VAL A 80 -7.39 0.28 -12.30
N GLN A 81 -8.22 0.83 -11.39
CA GLN A 81 -9.62 1.16 -11.69
C GLN A 81 -9.80 2.47 -12.48
N SER A 82 -8.78 3.33 -12.57
CA SER A 82 -8.85 4.58 -13.35
C SER A 82 -8.31 4.39 -14.77
N THR A 83 -8.77 3.35 -15.46
CA THR A 83 -8.37 3.06 -16.86
C THR A 83 -8.69 4.19 -17.83
N ASP A 84 -9.66 5.04 -17.52
CA ASP A 84 -10.14 6.08 -18.44
C ASP A 84 -9.25 7.33 -18.48
N PHE A 85 -8.34 7.49 -17.50
CA PHE A 85 -7.40 8.62 -17.48
C PHE A 85 -6.16 8.35 -18.34
N TRP A 86 -5.80 7.07 -18.52
CA TRP A 86 -4.58 6.67 -19.22
C TRP A 86 -4.95 6.18 -20.63
N PRO A 87 -4.24 6.64 -21.68
CA PRO A 87 -4.51 6.18 -23.04
C PRO A 87 -4.23 4.68 -23.22
N ASP A 88 -3.31 4.13 -22.42
CA ASP A 88 -2.90 2.74 -22.43
C ASP A 88 -2.32 2.32 -21.06
N ASN A 89 -2.13 1.00 -20.89
CA ASN A 89 -1.62 0.38 -19.68
C ASN A 89 -0.17 0.82 -19.36
N ASP A 90 0.66 0.91 -20.39
CA ASP A 90 2.07 1.29 -20.34
C ASP A 90 2.29 2.69 -19.76
N SER A 91 1.43 3.64 -20.15
CA SER A 91 1.39 4.99 -19.61
C SER A 91 1.12 4.96 -18.10
N GLY A 92 0.16 4.16 -17.65
CA GLY A 92 -0.12 3.96 -16.23
C GLY A 92 1.08 3.35 -15.47
N ARG A 93 1.74 2.35 -16.06
CA ARG A 93 2.96 1.73 -15.50
C ARG A 93 4.11 2.73 -15.41
N ALA A 94 4.31 3.59 -16.40
CA ALA A 94 5.34 4.63 -16.38
C ALA A 94 5.15 5.61 -15.21
N TRP A 95 3.91 6.03 -14.93
CA TRP A 95 3.60 6.87 -13.77
C TRP A 95 3.80 6.15 -12.44
N LEU A 96 3.44 4.86 -12.34
CA LEU A 96 3.73 4.03 -11.18
C LEU A 96 5.24 4.00 -10.89
N PHE A 97 6.07 3.71 -11.90
CA PHE A 97 7.53 3.69 -11.75
C PHE A 97 8.09 5.08 -11.44
N GLY A 98 7.54 6.14 -12.05
CA GLY A 98 7.88 7.52 -11.75
C GLY A 98 7.64 7.87 -10.28
N ALA A 99 6.49 7.48 -9.73
CA ALA A 99 6.16 7.71 -8.33
C ALA A 99 7.03 6.88 -7.38
N ILE A 100 7.35 5.63 -7.74
CA ILE A 100 8.31 4.79 -7.01
C ILE A 100 9.71 5.44 -7.00
N CYS A 101 10.15 5.98 -8.14
CA CYS A 101 11.41 6.71 -8.25
C CYS A 101 11.40 7.98 -7.38
N GLY A 102 10.32 8.77 -7.43
CA GLY A 102 10.14 9.94 -6.59
C GLY A 102 10.17 9.61 -5.09
N ALA A 103 9.49 8.53 -4.70
CA ALA A 103 9.48 8.01 -3.33
C ALA A 103 10.89 7.61 -2.89
N PHE A 104 11.61 6.88 -3.74
CA PHE A 104 12.99 6.48 -3.48
C PHE A 104 13.91 7.69 -3.31
N LEU A 105 13.92 8.62 -4.26
CA LEU A 105 14.78 9.81 -4.21
C LEU A 105 14.49 10.66 -2.97
N SER A 106 13.20 10.80 -2.64
CA SER A 106 12.78 11.51 -1.43
C SER A 106 13.23 10.78 -0.16
N GLY A 107 13.12 9.46 -0.12
CA GLY A 107 13.62 8.63 0.96
C GLY A 107 15.15 8.64 1.09
N TYR A 108 15.86 8.77 -0.04
CA TYR A 108 17.31 8.68 -0.11
C TYR A 108 18.01 9.98 0.25
N PHE A 109 17.53 11.09 -0.29
CA PHE A 109 18.17 12.40 -0.18
C PHE A 109 17.57 13.30 0.91
N ARG A 110 16.31 13.12 1.30
CA ARG A 110 15.72 14.01 2.30
C ARG A 110 16.23 13.69 3.72
N PRO A 111 16.37 14.71 4.59
CA PRO A 111 16.59 14.51 6.01
C PRO A 111 15.57 13.56 6.64
N LEU A 112 15.95 12.80 7.67
CA LEU A 112 15.09 11.79 8.31
C LEU A 112 13.70 12.30 8.66
N ARG A 113 13.62 13.51 9.22
CA ARG A 113 12.35 14.14 9.62
C ARG A 113 11.35 14.25 8.47
N TYR A 114 11.81 14.26 7.22
CA TYR A 114 10.97 14.38 6.04
C TYR A 114 10.73 13.06 5.30
N LYS A 115 11.44 11.97 5.62
CA LYS A 115 11.32 10.70 4.88
C LYS A 115 9.92 10.11 4.99
N ARG A 116 9.38 10.00 6.21
CA ARG A 116 8.01 9.50 6.46
C ARG A 116 6.94 10.33 5.71
N PRO A 117 6.87 11.67 5.88
CA PRO A 117 5.94 12.49 5.10
C PRO A 117 6.06 12.30 3.59
N SER A 118 7.29 12.11 3.10
CA SER A 118 7.52 11.95 1.66
C SER A 118 6.96 10.64 1.14
N TYR A 119 7.12 9.53 1.87
CA TYR A 119 6.53 8.26 1.47
C TYR A 119 5.01 8.30 1.45
N VAL A 120 4.39 8.88 2.49
CA VAL A 120 2.94 9.08 2.55
C VAL A 120 2.47 9.93 1.35
N PHE A 121 3.18 11.02 1.05
CA PHE A 121 2.88 11.87 -0.09
C PHE A 121 2.97 11.11 -1.42
N TRP A 122 4.08 10.41 -1.68
CA TRP A 122 4.25 9.68 -2.93
C TRP A 122 3.27 8.52 -3.07
N PHE A 123 2.92 7.84 -1.98
CA PHE A 123 1.85 6.84 -2.00
C PHE A 123 0.53 7.48 -2.40
N LEU A 124 0.12 8.58 -1.74
CA LEU A 124 -1.15 9.22 -2.03
C LEU A 124 -1.20 9.78 -3.45
N ALA A 125 -0.13 10.39 -3.93
CA ALA A 125 -0.04 10.89 -5.30
C ALA A 125 -0.12 9.75 -6.32
N ALA A 126 0.62 8.65 -6.12
CA ALA A 126 0.55 7.48 -7.00
C ALA A 126 -0.85 6.83 -6.97
N PHE A 127 -1.40 6.67 -5.77
CA PHE A 127 -2.70 6.04 -5.58
C PHE A 127 -3.81 6.88 -6.21
N ASP A 128 -3.76 8.20 -6.07
CA ASP A 128 -4.70 9.13 -6.70
C ASP A 128 -4.63 9.08 -8.23
N LEU A 129 -3.43 9.10 -8.79
CA LEU A 129 -3.22 9.04 -10.24
C LEU A 129 -3.65 7.69 -10.85
N LEU A 130 -3.46 6.59 -10.13
CA LEU A 130 -3.74 5.25 -10.64
C LEU A 130 -5.18 4.79 -10.35
N TYR A 131 -5.73 5.14 -9.20
CA TYR A 131 -7.02 4.65 -8.71
C TYR A 131 -8.09 5.73 -8.63
N GLY A 132 -7.73 6.99 -8.86
CA GLY A 132 -8.63 8.13 -8.85
C GLY A 132 -8.87 8.70 -7.44
N TRP A 133 -9.33 9.95 -7.43
CA TRP A 133 -9.60 10.69 -6.20
C TRP A 133 -10.67 10.06 -5.32
N HIS A 134 -11.64 9.35 -5.91
CA HIS A 134 -12.68 8.67 -5.15
C HIS A 134 -12.10 7.59 -4.25
N LEU A 135 -11.29 6.68 -4.82
CA LEU A 135 -10.63 5.63 -4.05
C LEU A 135 -9.63 6.19 -3.04
N THR A 136 -8.88 7.23 -3.40
CA THR A 136 -7.94 7.90 -2.48
C THR A 136 -8.66 8.55 -1.30
N THR A 137 -9.75 9.26 -1.55
CA THR A 137 -10.58 9.88 -0.51
C THR A 137 -11.20 8.81 0.39
N MET A 138 -11.69 7.72 -0.19
CA MET A 138 -12.24 6.60 0.56
C MET A 138 -11.17 5.95 1.45
N PHE A 139 -9.98 5.73 0.91
CA PHE A 139 -8.83 5.19 1.62
C PHE A 139 -8.45 6.05 2.83
N LEU A 140 -8.31 7.36 2.62
CA LEU A 140 -7.98 8.34 3.67
C LEU A 140 -9.08 8.43 4.73
N THR A 141 -10.35 8.41 4.30
CA THR A 141 -11.52 8.44 5.18
C THR A 141 -11.54 7.21 6.09
N GLY A 142 -11.31 6.01 5.56
CA GLY A 142 -11.23 4.77 6.33
C GLY A 142 -10.08 4.78 7.35
N HIS A 143 -8.90 5.23 6.94
CA HIS A 143 -7.75 5.35 7.84
C HIS A 143 -7.96 6.40 8.93
N LEU A 144 -8.58 7.54 8.60
CA LEU A 144 -8.86 8.59 9.57
C LEU A 144 -9.95 8.16 10.56
N PHE A 145 -10.97 7.42 10.12
CA PHE A 145 -11.96 6.80 10.99
C PHE A 145 -11.32 5.87 12.02
N LEU A 146 -10.48 4.93 11.57
CA LEU A 146 -9.79 4.00 12.46
C LEU A 146 -8.80 4.71 13.38
N TYR A 147 -8.08 5.71 12.86
CA TYR A 147 -7.20 6.54 13.69
C TYR A 147 -7.98 7.27 14.79
N LEU A 148 -9.14 7.86 14.47
CA LEU A 148 -9.98 8.54 15.45
C LEU A 148 -10.50 7.58 16.52
N LEU A 149 -10.87 6.34 16.15
CA LEU A 149 -11.29 5.32 17.11
C LEU A 149 -10.18 4.90 18.07
N LEU A 150 -8.95 4.73 17.58
CA LEU A 150 -7.83 4.23 18.39
C LEU A 150 -7.09 5.35 19.13
N HIS A 151 -6.83 6.48 18.47
CA HIS A 151 -5.94 7.53 18.97
C HIS A 151 -6.67 8.84 19.29
N GLY A 152 -7.86 9.07 18.72
CA GLY A 152 -8.65 10.28 18.94
C GLY A 152 -8.85 10.65 20.43
N PRO A 153 -9.22 9.70 21.32
CA PRO A 153 -9.42 9.99 22.74
C PRO A 153 -8.21 10.55 23.49
N HIS A 154 -7.01 10.35 22.96
CA HIS A 154 -5.74 10.68 23.62
C HIS A 154 -5.00 11.85 22.97
N ARG A 155 -5.62 12.52 21.98
CA ARG A 155 -4.98 13.58 21.18
C ARG A 155 -5.56 14.95 21.50
N LYS A 156 -4.71 15.98 21.44
CA LYS A 156 -5.11 17.39 21.63
C LYS A 156 -5.78 17.98 20.39
N ASN A 157 -5.51 17.44 19.20
CA ASN A 157 -5.99 17.96 17.92
C ASN A 157 -7.19 17.17 17.36
N THR A 158 -7.92 16.46 18.21
CA THR A 158 -8.99 15.54 17.80
C THR A 158 -10.15 16.25 17.13
N GLU A 159 -10.44 17.48 17.52
CA GLU A 159 -11.48 18.29 16.89
C GLU A 159 -11.20 18.55 15.41
N LEU A 160 -9.96 18.91 15.08
CA LEU A 160 -9.53 19.11 13.70
C LEU A 160 -9.61 17.81 12.89
N LEU A 161 -9.21 16.69 13.51
CA LEU A 161 -9.20 15.39 12.86
C LEU A 161 -10.61 14.83 12.62
N SER A 162 -11.54 14.98 13.57
CA SER A 162 -12.94 14.60 13.37
C SER A 162 -13.63 15.49 12.34
N THR A 163 -13.31 16.78 12.32
CA THR A 163 -13.77 17.70 11.27
C THR A 163 -13.27 17.27 9.90
N ALA A 164 -11.96 17.00 9.77
CA ALA A 164 -11.36 16.55 8.52
C ALA A 164 -11.97 15.21 8.04
N PHE A 165 -12.25 14.29 8.96
CA PHE A 165 -12.96 13.05 8.66
C PHE A 165 -14.35 13.31 8.08
N GLY A 166 -15.15 14.17 8.72
CA GLY A 166 -16.46 14.54 8.21
C GLY A 166 -16.40 15.20 6.82
N MET A 167 -15.44 16.10 6.59
CA MET A 167 -15.24 16.73 5.29
C MET A 167 -14.92 15.73 4.19
N LEU A 168 -14.01 14.77 4.46
CA LEU A 168 -13.62 13.73 3.49
C LEU A 168 -14.75 12.72 3.25
N ALA A 169 -15.48 12.33 4.30
CA ALA A 169 -16.64 11.45 4.18
C ALA A 169 -17.75 12.10 3.33
N THR A 170 -18.01 13.39 3.52
CA THR A 170 -18.96 14.12 2.68
C THR A 170 -18.49 14.24 1.24
N LEU A 171 -17.21 14.54 1.02
CA LEU A 171 -16.61 14.58 -0.31
C LEU A 171 -16.75 13.23 -1.04
N LEU A 172 -16.60 12.11 -0.32
CA LEU A 172 -16.80 10.77 -0.88
C LEU A 172 -18.25 10.54 -1.34
N THR A 173 -19.23 11.01 -0.58
CA THR A 173 -20.66 10.89 -0.93
C THR A 173 -21.15 11.91 -1.95
N TRP A 174 -20.34 12.92 -2.26
CA TRP A 174 -20.71 14.05 -3.13
C TRP A 174 -20.70 13.71 -4.63
N VAL A 175 -20.16 12.55 -5.01
CA VAL A 175 -19.75 12.21 -6.38
C VAL A 175 -20.89 12.23 -7.41
N GLU A 176 -22.16 12.25 -7.00
CA GLU A 176 -23.27 12.01 -7.94
C GLU A 176 -24.38 13.08 -7.98
N THR A 177 -24.41 14.12 -7.14
CA THR A 177 -25.71 14.78 -6.89
C THR A 177 -25.80 16.31 -6.87
N THR A 178 -24.74 17.11 -6.99
CA THR A 178 -24.91 18.56 -6.70
C THR A 178 -23.91 19.52 -7.37
N GLU A 179 -24.39 20.73 -7.66
CA GLU A 179 -23.58 21.84 -8.18
C GLU A 179 -22.39 22.16 -7.27
N LEU A 180 -21.21 22.34 -7.87
CA LEU A 180 -19.93 22.63 -7.19
C LEU A 180 -20.03 23.79 -6.18
N LYS A 181 -20.95 24.74 -6.40
CA LYS A 181 -21.19 25.91 -5.54
C LYS A 181 -21.57 25.56 -4.10
N TYR A 182 -22.15 24.38 -3.87
CA TYR A 182 -22.54 23.96 -2.52
C TYR A 182 -21.52 23.03 -1.85
N LEU A 183 -20.51 22.53 -2.57
CA LEU A 183 -19.57 21.55 -2.05
C LEU A 183 -18.92 21.99 -0.73
N LEU A 184 -18.45 23.24 -0.66
CA LEU A 184 -17.84 23.78 0.56
C LEU A 184 -18.81 23.83 1.74
N LEU A 185 -20.08 24.15 1.49
CA LEU A 185 -21.12 24.19 2.52
C LEU A 185 -21.38 22.78 3.07
N TYR A 186 -21.54 21.80 2.19
CA TYR A 186 -21.77 20.41 2.61
C TYR A 186 -20.56 19.81 3.31
N MET A 187 -19.35 20.04 2.82
CA MET A 187 -18.13 19.61 3.50
C MET A 187 -18.03 20.24 4.89
N SER A 188 -18.34 21.53 5.02
CA SER A 188 -18.35 22.22 6.32
C SER A 188 -19.39 21.63 7.28
N ALA A 189 -20.60 21.35 6.78
CA ALA A 189 -21.67 20.73 7.55
C ALA A 189 -21.31 19.29 7.97
N GLY A 190 -20.73 18.51 7.06
CA GLY A 190 -20.22 17.17 7.34
C GLY A 190 -19.11 17.18 8.38
N GLY A 191 -18.16 18.11 8.25
CA GLY A 191 -17.11 18.35 9.23
C GLY A 191 -17.67 18.69 10.61
N ALA A 192 -18.59 19.66 10.70
CA ALA A 192 -19.24 20.04 11.96
C ALA A 192 -20.04 18.90 12.59
N THR A 193 -20.78 18.14 11.77
CA THR A 193 -21.56 16.98 12.22
C THR A 193 -20.66 15.89 12.76
N SER A 194 -19.57 15.58 12.06
CA SER A 194 -18.61 14.58 12.50
C SER A 194 -17.86 15.00 13.75
N TRP A 195 -17.47 16.27 13.85
CA TRP A 195 -16.91 16.84 15.06
C TRP A 195 -17.85 16.68 16.26
N ALA A 196 -19.13 17.03 16.10
CA ALA A 196 -20.11 16.91 17.17
C ALA A 196 -20.36 15.45 17.55
N ALA A 197 -20.57 14.57 16.56
CA ALA A 197 -20.78 13.14 16.79
C ALA A 197 -19.57 12.49 17.49
N PHE A 198 -18.36 12.82 17.06
CA PHE A 198 -17.16 12.30 17.69
C PHE A 198 -17.04 12.80 19.13
N ASN A 199 -17.09 14.11 19.37
CA ASN A 199 -16.77 14.66 20.68
C ASN A 199 -17.87 14.44 21.73
N TYR A 200 -19.14 14.47 21.34
CA TYR A 200 -20.26 14.35 22.27
C TYR A 200 -20.84 12.93 22.39
N VAL A 201 -20.61 12.05 21.41
CA VAL A 201 -21.15 10.69 21.43
C VAL A 201 -20.04 9.66 21.51
N LEU A 202 -19.12 9.66 20.54
CA LEU A 202 -18.16 8.57 20.39
C LEU A 202 -17.03 8.62 21.42
N ASN A 203 -16.44 9.79 21.65
CA ASN A 203 -15.33 9.99 22.58
C ASN A 203 -15.68 9.63 24.04
N PRO A 204 -16.86 10.04 24.58
CA PRO A 204 -17.29 9.58 25.90
C PRO A 204 -17.42 8.06 26.00
N VAL A 205 -17.94 7.40 24.96
CA VAL A 205 -18.07 5.94 24.91
C VAL A 205 -16.70 5.27 24.86
N LEU A 206 -15.78 5.76 24.02
CA LEU A 206 -14.43 5.20 23.87
C LEU A 206 -13.53 5.41 25.08
N THR A 207 -13.77 6.47 25.87
CA THR A 207 -13.04 6.74 27.13
C THR A 207 -13.66 6.07 28.35
N SER A 208 -14.89 5.57 28.23
CA SER A 208 -15.56 4.87 29.32
C SER A 208 -14.88 3.53 29.65
N GLN A 209 -15.03 3.05 30.88
CA GLN A 209 -14.57 1.71 31.28
C GLN A 209 -15.48 0.57 30.78
N HIS A 210 -16.52 0.89 30.01
CA HIS A 210 -17.49 -0.08 29.53
C HIS A 210 -16.91 -1.00 28.45
N GLN A 211 -17.50 -2.19 28.30
CA GLN A 211 -17.13 -3.13 27.23
C GLN A 211 -17.28 -2.52 25.83
N ALA A 212 -18.17 -1.54 25.67
CA ALA A 212 -18.37 -0.79 24.42
C ALA A 212 -17.07 -0.12 23.91
N ALA A 213 -16.21 0.39 24.81
CA ALA A 213 -14.93 0.99 24.45
C ALA A 213 -13.96 -0.01 23.79
N LYS A 214 -14.12 -1.32 24.06
CA LYS A 214 -13.33 -2.39 23.44
C LYS A 214 -14.00 -2.95 22.19
N LEU A 215 -15.33 -3.04 22.21
CA LEU A 215 -16.11 -3.66 21.14
C LEU A 215 -16.14 -2.81 19.87
N ILE A 216 -16.30 -1.49 19.99
CA ILE A 216 -16.42 -0.59 18.83
C ILE A 216 -15.16 -0.65 17.94
N PRO A 217 -13.93 -0.47 18.47
CA PRO A 217 -12.73 -0.60 17.64
C PRO A 217 -12.57 -2.00 17.03
N ALA A 218 -12.91 -3.06 17.77
CA ALA A 218 -12.83 -4.42 17.28
C ALA A 218 -13.77 -4.66 16.08
N ILE A 219 -15.04 -4.21 16.18
CA ILE A 219 -16.00 -4.28 15.07
C ILE A 219 -15.49 -3.47 13.87
N ALA A 220 -14.94 -2.28 14.11
CA ALA A 220 -14.41 -1.42 13.05
C ALA A 220 -13.31 -2.11 12.21
N MET A 221 -12.45 -2.90 12.84
CA MET A 221 -11.40 -3.67 12.14
C MET A 221 -11.97 -4.78 11.24
N HIS A 222 -13.20 -5.23 11.50
CA HIS A 222 -13.89 -6.27 10.73
C HIS A 222 -14.91 -5.74 9.73
N LEU A 223 -15.10 -4.41 9.62
CA LEU A 223 -15.99 -3.79 8.64
C LEU A 223 -15.78 -4.26 7.18
N PRO A 224 -14.55 -4.55 6.70
CA PRO A 224 -14.36 -5.09 5.34
C PRO A 224 -15.06 -6.43 5.13
N PHE A 225 -14.97 -7.32 6.11
CA PHE A 225 -15.65 -8.62 6.05
C PHE A 225 -17.15 -8.42 6.10
N LEU A 226 -17.63 -7.54 6.98
CA LEU A 226 -19.06 -7.21 7.06
C LEU A 226 -19.57 -6.61 5.74
N ALA A 227 -18.78 -5.78 5.07
CA ALA A 227 -19.11 -5.24 3.74
C ALA A 227 -19.12 -6.34 2.68
N ILE A 228 -18.16 -7.27 2.71
CA ILE A 228 -18.12 -8.44 1.79
C ILE A 228 -19.33 -9.34 1.99
N TYR A 229 -19.60 -9.74 3.23
CA TYR A 229 -20.78 -10.55 3.54
C TYR A 229 -22.06 -9.80 3.18
N GLY A 230 -22.17 -8.52 3.49
CA GLY A 230 -23.31 -7.67 3.12
C GLY A 230 -23.51 -7.59 1.61
N GLY A 231 -22.44 -7.43 0.83
CA GLY A 231 -22.47 -7.45 -0.62
C GLY A 231 -22.96 -8.78 -1.18
N ILE A 232 -22.48 -9.90 -0.63
CA ILE A 232 -22.96 -11.25 -0.98
C ILE A 232 -24.45 -11.40 -0.67
N TYR A 233 -24.91 -10.98 0.52
CA TYR A 233 -26.33 -11.04 0.87
C TYR A 233 -27.19 -10.14 0.00
N TYR A 234 -26.71 -8.93 -0.32
CA TYR A 234 -27.39 -8.01 -1.22
C TYR A 234 -27.53 -8.60 -2.61
N GLU A 235 -26.48 -9.20 -3.17
CA GLU A 235 -26.51 -9.86 -4.47
C GLU A 235 -27.51 -11.03 -4.47
N LEU A 236 -27.49 -11.86 -3.42
CA LEU A 236 -28.44 -12.96 -3.25
C LEU A 236 -29.90 -12.48 -3.15
N ALA A 237 -30.15 -11.35 -2.48
CA ALA A 237 -31.49 -10.84 -2.24
C ALA A 237 -32.05 -10.02 -3.42
N SER A 238 -31.21 -9.26 -4.10
CA SER A 238 -31.62 -8.33 -5.16
C SER A 238 -31.43 -8.90 -6.58
N GLY A 239 -30.61 -9.95 -6.74
CA GLY A 239 -30.18 -10.44 -8.05
C GLY A 239 -29.23 -9.48 -8.79
N VAL A 240 -28.86 -8.35 -8.18
CA VAL A 240 -27.91 -7.39 -8.74
C VAL A 240 -26.50 -7.80 -8.36
N LYS A 241 -25.65 -8.04 -9.37
CA LYS A 241 -24.24 -8.41 -9.15
C LYS A 241 -23.50 -7.29 -8.44
N TRP A 242 -22.77 -7.64 -7.40
CA TRP A 242 -21.89 -6.70 -6.74
C TRP A 242 -20.65 -6.45 -7.61
N ASP A 243 -20.50 -5.21 -8.09
CA ASP A 243 -19.47 -4.81 -9.06
C ASP A 243 -18.17 -4.30 -8.40
N LYS A 244 -18.11 -4.26 -7.06
CA LYS A 244 -16.95 -3.69 -6.36
C LYS A 244 -15.85 -4.73 -6.26
N SER A 245 -14.66 -4.39 -6.76
CA SER A 245 -13.49 -5.26 -6.71
C SER A 245 -13.13 -5.58 -5.26
N LEU A 246 -13.19 -6.86 -4.90
CA LEU A 246 -12.73 -7.39 -3.61
C LEU A 246 -11.29 -6.94 -3.29
N ALA A 247 -10.44 -6.86 -4.32
CA ALA A 247 -9.08 -6.37 -4.19
C ALA A 247 -9.03 -4.92 -3.72
N VAL A 248 -9.94 -4.05 -4.17
CA VAL A 248 -10.03 -2.66 -3.70
C VAL A 248 -10.42 -2.60 -2.23
N ILE A 249 -11.38 -3.43 -1.78
CA ILE A 249 -11.82 -3.46 -0.38
C ILE A 249 -10.70 -3.97 0.55
N ILE A 250 -10.01 -5.03 0.14
CA ILE A 250 -8.88 -5.60 0.89
C ILE A 250 -7.68 -4.65 0.88
N PHE A 251 -7.38 -4.02 -0.26
CA PHE A 251 -6.31 -3.04 -0.40
C PHE A 251 -6.58 -1.78 0.43
N MET A 252 -7.82 -1.27 0.41
CA MET A 252 -8.25 -0.12 1.20
C MET A 252 -7.99 -0.29 2.69
N TYR A 253 -8.32 -1.45 3.22
CA TYR A 253 -8.13 -1.69 4.64
C TYR A 253 -6.73 -2.22 4.94
N GLN A 254 -5.97 -2.67 3.94
CA GLN A 254 -4.73 -3.41 4.17
C GLN A 254 -4.93 -4.41 5.33
N TRP A 255 -6.04 -5.15 5.31
CA TRP A 255 -6.72 -5.63 6.52
C TRP A 255 -5.83 -6.45 7.47
N ALA A 256 -4.98 -7.32 6.93
CA ALA A 256 -4.00 -8.07 7.71
C ALA A 256 -3.08 -7.15 8.52
N ARG A 257 -2.74 -5.97 8.00
CA ARG A 257 -1.95 -4.96 8.70
C ARG A 257 -2.73 -4.29 9.83
N LEU A 258 -4.01 -3.99 9.62
CA LEU A 258 -4.87 -3.33 10.61
C LEU A 258 -5.21 -4.21 11.81
N ILE A 259 -5.56 -5.48 11.61
CA ILE A 259 -5.81 -6.42 12.72
C ILE A 259 -4.59 -6.47 13.63
N THR A 260 -3.45 -6.59 12.99
CA THR A 260 -2.17 -6.84 13.61
C THR A 260 -1.82 -5.50 14.34
N TYR A 261 -1.93 -4.33 13.71
CA TYR A 261 -1.84 -3.04 14.41
C TYR A 261 -2.78 -2.91 15.63
N HIS A 262 -4.03 -3.34 15.52
CA HIS A 262 -5.00 -3.30 16.62
C HIS A 262 -4.60 -4.21 17.79
N MET A 263 -4.04 -5.40 17.51
CA MET A 263 -3.50 -6.29 18.53
C MET A 263 -2.35 -5.61 19.30
N ASP A 264 -1.41 -4.99 18.59
CA ASP A 264 -0.27 -4.29 19.22
C ASP A 264 -0.72 -3.07 20.02
N TYR A 265 -1.71 -2.33 19.52
CA TYR A 265 -2.33 -1.22 20.24
C TYR A 265 -2.97 -1.68 21.55
N ARG A 266 -3.75 -2.78 21.52
CA ARG A 266 -4.40 -3.35 22.70
C ARG A 266 -3.39 -3.87 23.72
N ASP A 267 -2.30 -4.44 23.24
CA ASP A 267 -1.23 -4.99 24.08
C ASP A 267 -0.30 -3.89 24.64
N GLY A 268 -0.53 -2.62 24.27
CA GLY A 268 0.19 -1.46 24.77
C GLY A 268 1.55 -1.22 24.11
N GLU A 269 1.81 -1.87 22.98
CA GLU A 269 3.05 -1.74 22.21
C GLU A 269 3.01 -0.55 21.24
N VAL A 270 1.85 0.09 21.05
CA VAL A 270 1.69 1.32 20.27
C VAL A 270 1.36 2.51 21.20
N PRO A 271 2.07 3.64 21.07
CA PRO A 271 1.73 4.86 21.81
C PRO A 271 0.30 5.32 21.54
N LYS A 272 -0.43 5.64 22.61
CA LYS A 272 -1.83 6.08 22.53
C LYS A 272 -2.00 7.41 21.79
N ASP A 273 -1.01 8.28 21.88
CA ASP A 273 -0.97 9.63 21.32
C ASP A 273 -0.19 9.74 19.99
N LEU A 274 0.07 8.61 19.32
CA LEU A 274 0.81 8.53 18.06
C LEU A 274 0.29 9.56 17.03
N PRO A 275 1.14 10.40 16.41
CA PRO A 275 0.71 11.35 15.38
C PRO A 275 0.10 10.67 14.14
N LEU A 276 -0.92 11.30 13.54
CA LEU A 276 -1.58 10.79 12.32
C LEU A 276 -0.59 10.48 11.21
N LEU A 277 0.41 11.34 10.97
CA LEU A 277 1.38 11.10 9.92
C LEU A 277 2.26 9.86 10.19
N HIS A 278 2.54 9.57 11.46
CA HIS A 278 3.26 8.36 11.85
C HIS A 278 2.37 7.13 11.63
N TYR A 279 1.10 7.19 12.05
CA TYR A 279 0.11 6.16 11.75
C TYR A 279 0.01 5.90 10.24
N LEU A 280 -0.23 6.93 9.43
CA LEU A 280 -0.33 6.80 7.98
C LEU A 280 0.94 6.23 7.37
N SER A 281 2.13 6.55 7.88
CA SER A 281 3.38 5.96 7.36
C SER A 281 3.54 4.46 7.60
N VAL A 282 2.78 3.88 8.54
CA VAL A 282 2.71 2.41 8.73
C VAL A 282 2.01 1.74 7.54
N PHE A 283 0.96 2.38 7.03
CA PHE A 283 0.10 1.83 5.97
C PHE A 283 0.54 2.32 4.58
N LEU A 284 1.06 3.53 4.48
CA LEU A 284 1.31 4.27 3.23
C LEU A 284 2.79 4.42 2.87
N SER A 285 3.63 3.48 3.28
CA SER A 285 5.03 3.45 2.86
C SER A 285 5.23 2.42 1.75
N PRO A 286 5.49 2.85 0.49
CA PRO A 286 5.78 1.94 -0.61
C PRO A 286 7.12 1.21 -0.44
N ALA A 287 8.00 1.70 0.44
CA ALA A 287 9.39 1.28 0.55
C ALA A 287 9.67 0.17 1.57
N VAL A 288 8.66 -0.43 2.22
CA VAL A 288 8.93 -1.51 3.19
C VAL A 288 8.69 -2.86 2.55
N ILE A 289 9.57 -3.13 1.59
CA ILE A 289 10.17 -4.42 1.27
C ILE A 289 10.08 -5.36 2.47
N PRO A 290 9.44 -6.53 2.29
CA PRO A 290 9.33 -7.51 3.34
C PRO A 290 10.66 -7.81 4.05
N ASN A 291 10.77 -7.44 5.32
CA ASN A 291 11.82 -7.97 6.17
C ASN A 291 11.42 -9.40 6.58
N TYR A 292 11.75 -10.36 5.71
CA TYR A 292 11.44 -11.79 5.89
C TYR A 292 12.08 -12.43 7.14
N ARG A 293 12.95 -11.71 7.86
CA ARG A 293 13.61 -12.22 9.07
C ARG A 293 12.64 -12.44 10.23
N TYR A 294 11.46 -11.82 10.20
CA TYR A 294 10.44 -11.91 11.25
C TYR A 294 9.06 -12.26 10.67
N ALA A 295 8.97 -13.38 9.94
CA ALA A 295 7.71 -14.06 9.58
C ALA A 295 6.71 -13.24 8.70
N PRO A 296 5.65 -13.83 8.11
CA PRO A 296 4.76 -13.15 7.15
C PRO A 296 3.83 -12.07 7.76
N TYR A 297 4.12 -11.58 8.98
CA TYR A 297 3.35 -10.59 9.75
C TYR A 297 3.67 -9.13 9.34
N LEU A 298 3.73 -8.91 8.03
CA LEU A 298 4.57 -7.94 7.32
C LEU A 298 4.16 -6.47 7.36
N ALA A 299 3.47 -6.04 8.40
CA ALA A 299 3.20 -4.61 8.63
C ALA A 299 3.04 -4.18 10.07
N GLN A 300 3.21 -5.09 11.02
CA GLN A 300 3.29 -4.77 12.44
C GLN A 300 4.69 -4.38 12.90
N GLY A 301 5.68 -4.37 11.99
CA GLY A 301 7.07 -4.00 12.28
C GLY A 301 7.29 -2.55 12.73
N TYR A 302 6.30 -1.85 13.28
CA TYR A 302 6.26 -0.39 13.37
C TYR A 302 6.13 0.19 14.79
N THR A 303 6.08 -0.62 15.85
CA THR A 303 6.71 -0.16 17.10
C THR A 303 8.22 0.09 16.88
N TYR A 304 8.80 -0.48 15.79
CA TYR A 304 10.24 -0.66 15.53
C TYR A 304 10.88 0.23 14.46
N LEU A 305 10.18 1.17 13.83
CA LEU A 305 10.80 1.96 12.76
C LEU A 305 11.66 3.13 13.27
N GLU A 306 11.37 3.77 14.41
CA GLU A 306 12.27 4.82 14.89
C GLU A 306 13.56 4.25 15.49
N SER A 307 13.48 3.06 16.09
CA SER A 307 14.59 2.31 16.67
C SER A 307 15.12 1.18 15.78
N SER A 308 14.77 1.10 14.49
CA SER A 308 15.40 0.13 13.58
C SER A 308 15.52 0.60 12.13
N PHE A 309 14.57 1.38 11.60
CA PHE A 309 14.66 1.97 10.25
C PHE A 309 15.74 3.06 10.16
N TYR A 310 15.98 3.76 11.27
CA TYR A 310 17.10 4.71 11.40
C TYR A 310 18.34 4.11 12.08
N ASN A 311 18.24 2.89 12.64
CA ASN A 311 19.40 2.17 13.15
C ASN A 311 20.18 1.46 12.05
N ASN A 312 19.52 1.09 10.96
CA ASN A 312 20.18 0.47 9.83
C ASN A 312 20.67 1.53 8.86
N ASP A 313 21.88 1.33 8.33
CA ASP A 313 22.43 2.13 7.24
C ASP A 313 21.38 2.24 6.11
N LYS A 314 21.07 3.47 5.69
CA LYS A 314 20.13 3.75 4.59
C LYS A 314 20.46 2.90 3.34
N ASN A 315 21.74 2.64 3.12
CA ASN A 315 22.26 1.84 2.02
C ASN A 315 21.90 0.34 2.17
N SER A 316 21.89 -0.19 3.39
CA SER A 316 21.49 -1.58 3.65
C SER A 316 20.00 -1.80 3.36
N ILE A 317 19.15 -0.83 3.71
CA ILE A 317 17.70 -0.89 3.45
C ILE A 317 17.45 -0.96 1.94
N ILE A 318 18.12 -0.08 1.19
CA ILE A 318 17.98 -0.04 -0.27
C ILE A 318 18.52 -1.30 -0.91
N THR A 319 19.66 -1.81 -0.44
CA THR A 319 20.22 -3.07 -0.96
C THR A 319 19.26 -4.23 -0.71
N GLY A 320 18.61 -4.29 0.46
CA GLY A 320 17.54 -5.26 0.72
C GLY A 320 16.36 -5.10 -0.23
N GLY A 321 16.01 -3.85 -0.55
CA GLY A 321 14.98 -3.53 -1.52
C GLY A 321 15.27 -3.95 -2.94
N LEU A 322 16.45 -3.59 -3.43
CA LEU A 322 16.92 -3.99 -4.75
C LEU A 322 16.97 -5.51 -4.86
N LYS A 323 17.39 -6.23 -3.80
CA LYS A 323 17.33 -7.70 -3.79
C LYS A 323 15.92 -8.22 -3.98
N LEU A 324 14.93 -7.66 -3.27
CA LEU A 324 13.55 -8.10 -3.45
C LEU A 324 12.98 -7.73 -4.81
N TRP A 325 13.32 -6.57 -5.35
CA TRP A 325 12.91 -6.20 -6.71
C TRP A 325 13.56 -7.09 -7.74
N SER A 326 14.85 -7.42 -7.60
CA SER A 326 15.51 -8.40 -8.46
C SER A 326 14.87 -9.78 -8.35
N ILE A 327 14.50 -10.22 -7.14
CA ILE A 327 13.76 -11.48 -6.95
C ILE A 327 12.37 -11.40 -7.58
N ALA A 328 11.66 -10.29 -7.43
CA ALA A 328 10.34 -10.10 -8.02
C ALA A 328 10.40 -10.06 -9.55
N ILE A 329 11.37 -9.35 -10.14
CA ILE A 329 11.65 -9.34 -11.57
C ILE A 329 12.00 -10.76 -12.04
N PHE A 330 12.84 -11.47 -11.28
CA PHE A 330 13.17 -12.85 -11.59
C PHE A 330 11.93 -13.75 -11.55
N TYR A 331 11.07 -13.65 -10.54
CA TYR A 331 9.82 -14.40 -10.50
C TYR A 331 8.85 -13.98 -11.60
N LEU A 332 8.84 -12.71 -11.97
CA LEU A 332 7.95 -12.21 -13.00
C LEU A 332 8.39 -12.70 -14.38
N ILE A 333 9.70 -12.78 -14.66
CA ILE A 333 10.24 -13.27 -15.92
C ILE A 333 10.24 -14.81 -15.97
N PHE A 334 10.63 -15.47 -14.88
CA PHE A 334 10.90 -16.92 -14.87
C PHE A 334 9.88 -17.73 -14.06
N GLY A 335 8.85 -17.10 -13.49
CA GLY A 335 7.93 -17.77 -12.55
C GLY A 335 7.15 -18.93 -13.15
N GLU A 336 6.59 -18.73 -14.35
CA GLU A 336 5.92 -19.75 -15.17
C GLU A 336 6.85 -20.97 -15.36
N TYR A 337 8.06 -20.73 -15.88
CA TYR A 337 9.08 -21.75 -16.10
C TYR A 337 9.51 -22.48 -14.82
N ILE A 338 9.67 -21.78 -13.70
CA ILE A 338 10.01 -22.39 -12.40
C ILE A 338 8.89 -23.31 -11.93
N VAL A 339 7.64 -22.85 -12.06
CA VAL A 339 6.45 -23.64 -11.72
C VAL A 339 6.37 -24.88 -12.60
N ASP A 340 6.63 -24.77 -13.90
CA ASP A 340 6.57 -25.90 -14.82
C ASP A 340 7.72 -26.89 -14.63
N CYS A 341 8.94 -26.41 -14.34
CA CYS A 341 10.05 -27.26 -13.91
C CYS A 341 9.71 -28.01 -12.62
N PHE A 342 9.10 -27.33 -11.64
CA PHE A 342 8.67 -27.95 -10.39
C PHE A 342 7.59 -29.01 -10.62
N LYS A 343 6.57 -28.73 -11.45
CA LYS A 343 5.56 -29.71 -11.84
C LYS A 343 6.21 -30.94 -12.48
N HIS A 344 7.11 -30.72 -13.45
CA HIS A 344 7.80 -31.81 -14.13
C HIS A 344 8.63 -32.66 -13.16
N TYR A 345 9.33 -32.02 -12.22
CA TYR A 345 10.07 -32.71 -11.17
C TYR A 345 9.16 -33.52 -10.24
N MET A 346 8.04 -32.94 -9.78
CA MET A 346 7.09 -33.62 -8.89
C MET A 346 6.42 -34.82 -9.57
N VAL A 347 6.09 -34.71 -10.86
CA VAL A 347 5.54 -35.83 -11.63
C VAL A 347 6.61 -36.89 -11.89
N SER A 348 7.81 -36.50 -12.33
CA SER A 348 8.87 -37.46 -12.69
C SER A 348 9.48 -38.19 -11.51
N GLN A 349 9.65 -37.52 -10.36
CA GLN A 349 10.31 -38.11 -9.19
C GLN A 349 9.33 -38.67 -8.16
N TRP A 350 8.12 -38.10 -8.05
CA TRP A 350 7.18 -38.42 -6.97
C TRP A 350 5.82 -38.90 -7.47
N ASN A 351 5.56 -38.86 -8.79
CA ASN A 351 4.27 -39.17 -9.41
C ASN A 351 3.09 -38.39 -8.77
N VAL A 352 3.36 -37.17 -8.29
CA VAL A 352 2.35 -36.28 -7.72
C VAL A 352 1.86 -35.33 -8.80
N PRO A 353 0.58 -35.39 -9.20
CA PRO A 353 0.02 -34.43 -10.14
C PRO A 353 -0.10 -33.06 -9.47
N VAL A 354 0.48 -32.03 -10.10
CA VAL A 354 0.41 -30.64 -9.64
C VAL A 354 -0.41 -29.85 -10.66
N TYR A 355 -1.58 -29.37 -10.24
CA TYR A 355 -2.52 -28.65 -11.10
C TYR A 355 -2.05 -27.21 -11.36
N LYS A 356 -2.03 -26.76 -12.63
CA LYS A 356 -1.85 -25.34 -13.01
C LYS A 356 -3.19 -24.63 -12.80
N PHE A 357 -3.17 -23.46 -12.17
CA PHE A 357 -4.32 -22.56 -12.22
C PHE A 357 -4.39 -22.01 -13.65
N ILE A 358 -5.42 -22.34 -14.41
CA ILE A 358 -5.59 -21.84 -15.78
C ILE A 358 -6.25 -20.46 -15.65
N SER A 359 -5.50 -19.40 -15.94
CA SER A 359 -5.98 -18.00 -15.95
C SER A 359 -6.84 -17.68 -17.17
N SER A 360 -7.63 -18.64 -17.69
CA SER A 360 -8.54 -18.40 -18.82
C SER A 360 -9.88 -17.81 -18.38
N MET A 361 -9.86 -16.86 -17.44
CA MET A 361 -10.98 -15.94 -17.23
C MET A 361 -10.56 -14.57 -17.75
N VAL A 362 -10.76 -14.41 -19.07
CA VAL A 362 -11.00 -13.11 -19.70
C VAL A 362 -12.47 -12.78 -19.50
#